data_AF-A0A1G5GG89-F1
#
_entry.id   AF-A0A1G5GG89-F1
#
_cell.length_a   1.000
_cell.length_b   1.000
_cell.length_c   1.000
_cell.angle_alpha   90.00
_cell.angle_beta   90.00
_cell.angle_gamma   90.00
#
_symmetry.space_group_name_H-M   'P 1'
#
loop_
_entity.id
_entity.type
_entity.pdbx_description
1 polymer ?
#
loop_
_entity_poly.entity_id
_entity_poly.type
_entity_poly.pdbx_seq_one_letter_code
_entity_poly.pdbx_strand_id
1 'polypeptide(L)' 'MLKEEDGILVGEIVNVSADESVVTDGVVDVTKVKPISFDPFGNAYYGIGKKVGNAFKDGAKLK' A
#
# COMPACT_ATOMS: atom_id res chain seq x y z
N MET A 1 -16.84 -4.10 21.71
CA MET A 1 -16.70 -5.47 22.26
C MET A 1 -15.74 -6.18 21.32
N LEU A 2 -14.46 -6.27 21.68
CA LEU A 2 -13.45 -6.97 20.87
C LEU A 2 -13.67 -8.47 21.09
N LYS A 3 -13.95 -9.22 20.01
CA LYS A 3 -13.97 -10.68 20.05
C LYS A 3 -12.59 -11.18 19.63
N GLU A 4 -11.79 -11.60 20.60
CA GLU A 4 -10.45 -12.17 20.42
C GLU A 4 -10.50 -13.69 20.14
N GLU A 5 -11.21 -14.12 19.10
CA GLU A 5 -11.20 -15.56 18.73
C GLU A 5 -10.16 -15.87 17.64
N ASP A 6 -9.82 -14.90 16.78
CA ASP A 6 -8.92 -15.11 15.63
C ASP A 6 -7.62 -14.29 15.70
N GLY A 7 -7.41 -13.51 16.76
CA GLY A 7 -6.29 -12.55 16.86
C GLY A 7 -6.37 -11.36 15.90
N ILE A 8 -7.51 -11.17 15.23
CA ILE A 8 -7.74 -10.07 14.28
C ILE A 8 -8.27 -8.84 15.03
N LEU A 9 -7.50 -7.76 15.00
CA LEU A 9 -7.93 -6.47 15.52
C LEU A 9 -8.62 -5.65 14.43
N VAL A 10 -9.85 -5.21 14.68
CA VAL A 10 -10.59 -4.32 13.78
C VAL A 10 -10.64 -2.93 14.39
N GLY A 11 -10.14 -1.93 13.65
CA GLY A 11 -10.14 -0.53 14.05
C GLY A 11 -10.60 0.39 12.91
N GLU A 12 -11.22 1.51 13.26
CA GLU A 12 -11.62 2.55 12.33
C GLU A 12 -10.44 3.49 12.04
N ILE A 13 -10.18 3.77 10.75
CA ILE A 13 -9.18 4.76 10.35
C ILE A 13 -9.80 6.15 10.52
N VAL A 14 -9.43 6.85 11.60
CA VAL A 14 -9.91 8.22 11.88
C VAL A 14 -9.09 9.30 11.18
N ASN A 15 -7.85 9.02 10.80
CA ASN A 15 -6.96 9.96 10.12
C ASN A 15 -5.81 9.22 9.41
N VAL A 16 -5.25 9.83 8.34
CA VAL A 16 -3.99 9.44 7.71
C VAL A 16 -3.14 10.69 7.53
N SER A 17 -1.90 10.67 8.01
CA SER A 17 -0.90 11.70 7.79
C SER A 17 0.29 11.14 7.00
N ALA A 18 0.93 12.00 6.21
CA ALA A 18 2.13 11.66 5.47
C ALA A 18 3.06 12.88 5.45
N ASP A 19 4.37 12.62 5.44
CA ASP A 19 5.37 13.67 5.23
C ASP A 19 5.18 14.31 3.85
N GLU A 20 5.28 15.64 3.76
CA GLU A 20 5.04 16.36 2.52
C GLU A 20 6.00 15.92 1.40
N SER A 21 7.20 15.42 1.74
CA SER A 21 8.17 14.94 0.75
C SER A 21 7.69 13.74 -0.05
N VAL A 22 6.75 12.95 0.49
CA VAL A 22 6.19 11.77 -0.19
C VAL A 22 4.85 12.05 -0.87
N VAL A 23 4.38 13.30 -0.88
CA VAL A 23 3.14 13.72 -1.54
C VAL A 23 3.49 14.38 -2.89
N THR A 24 2.75 14.00 -3.93
CA THR A 24 2.84 14.61 -5.28
C THR A 24 1.42 14.92 -5.73
N ASP A 25 1.16 16.18 -6.12
CA ASP A 25 -0.16 16.65 -6.57
C ASP A 25 -1.31 16.35 -5.59
N GLY A 26 -1.03 16.46 -4.29
CA GLY A 26 -2.01 16.19 -3.22
C GLY A 26 -2.31 14.71 -2.98
N VAL A 27 -1.59 13.80 -3.65
CA VAL A 27 -1.73 12.34 -3.50
C VAL A 27 -0.43 11.75 -3.01
N VAL A 28 -0.50 10.74 -2.14
CA VAL A 28 0.68 9.99 -1.68
C VAL A 28 1.34 9.29 -2.87
N ASP A 29 2.60 9.60 -3.13
CA ASP A 29 3.43 8.94 -4.12
C ASP A 29 4.12 7.73 -3.49
N VAL A 30 3.56 6.54 -3.76
CA VAL A 30 4.07 5.28 -3.21
C VAL A 30 5.54 5.02 -3.56
N THR A 31 6.05 5.59 -4.65
CA THR A 31 7.45 5.42 -5.05
C THR A 31 8.41 6.26 -4.20
N LYS A 32 7.91 7.36 -3.61
CA LYS A 32 8.65 8.18 -2.64
C LYS A 32 8.54 7.63 -1.22
N VAL A 33 7.38 7.05 -0.87
CA VAL A 33 7.17 6.35 0.42
C VAL A 33 8.14 5.17 0.59
N LYS A 34 8.50 4.50 -0.52
CA LYS A 34 9.39 3.32 -0.53
C LYS A 34 9.00 2.25 0.51
N PRO A 35 7.74 1.77 0.51
CA PRO A 35 7.33 0.71 1.41
C PRO A 35 8.11 -0.58 1.11
N ILE A 36 8.24 -1.41 2.14
CA ILE A 36 8.80 -2.76 2.04
C ILE A 36 7.70 -3.81 2.16
N SER A 37 7.90 -4.93 1.47
CA SER A 37 7.09 -6.13 1.60
C SER A 37 7.92 -7.23 2.26
N PHE A 38 7.31 -7.98 3.17
CA PHE A 38 7.92 -9.15 3.79
C PHE A 38 7.56 -10.40 3.00
N ASP A 39 8.58 -11.17 2.63
CA ASP A 39 8.45 -12.49 2.02
C ASP A 39 8.64 -13.56 3.11
N PRO A 40 7.56 -14.25 3.54
CA PRO A 40 7.64 -15.26 4.59
C PRO A 40 8.33 -16.55 4.14
N PHE A 41 8.52 -16.78 2.83
CA PHE A 41 9.17 -17.99 2.33
C PHE A 41 10.69 -17.84 2.34
N GLY A 42 11.17 -16.69 1.87
CA GLY A 42 12.59 -16.34 1.85
C GLY A 42 13.09 -15.68 3.14
N ASN A 43 12.20 -15.31 4.06
CA ASN A 43 12.49 -14.46 5.23
C ASN A 43 13.25 -13.18 4.84
N ALA A 44 12.80 -12.53 3.77
CA ALA A 44 13.47 -11.38 3.17
C ALA A 44 12.52 -10.17 3.04
N TYR A 45 13.11 -8.99 2.91
CA TYR A 45 12.38 -7.75 2.64
C TYR A 45 12.66 -7.26 1.22
N TYR A 46 11.61 -6.86 0.52
CA TYR A 46 11.68 -6.33 -0.83
C TYR A 46 11.08 -4.93 -0.88
N GLY A 47 11.74 -4.02 -1.59
CA GLY A 47 11.20 -2.68 -1.85
C GLY A 47 10.19 -2.68 -3.00
N ILE A 48 9.31 -1.67 -3.02
CA ILE A 48 8.40 -1.47 -4.15
C ILE A 48 9.18 -1.14 -5.44
N GLY A 49 8.76 -1.76 -6.56
CA GLY A 49 9.32 -1.49 -7.88
C GLY A 49 8.71 -0.27 -8.57
N LYS A 50 9.06 -0.09 -9.85
CA LYS A 50 8.46 0.93 -10.72
C LYS A 50 6.97 0.64 -10.99
N LYS A 51 6.19 1.69 -11.28
CA LYS A 51 4.83 1.55 -11.80
C LYS A 51 4.84 0.73 -13.09
N VAL A 52 3.96 -0.27 -13.19
CA VAL A 52 3.88 -1.18 -14.35
C VAL A 52 2.60 -1.03 -15.18
N GLY A 53 1.63 -0.23 -14.72
CA GLY A 53 0.37 -0.02 -15.42
C GLY A 53 -0.58 0.91 -14.67
N ASN A 54 -1.76 1.13 -15.24
CA ASN A 54 -2.83 1.96 -14.70
C ASN A 54 -4.06 1.09 -14.44
N ALA A 55 -4.37 0.87 -13.16
CA ALA A 55 -5.59 0.20 -12.73
C ALA A 55 -6.83 0.90 -13.32
N PHE A 56 -7.86 0.12 -13.65
CA PHE A 56 -9.13 0.59 -14.23
C PHE A 56 -9.02 1.36 -15.58
N LYS A 57 -7.85 1.33 -16.23
CA LYS A 57 -7.61 2.00 -17.52
C LYS A 57 -7.00 1.08 -18.56
N ASP A 58 -5.87 0.46 -18.25
CA ASP A 58 -5.11 -0.28 -19.28
C ASP A 58 -5.85 -1.54 -19.77
N GLY A 59 -6.64 -2.20 -18.91
CA GLY A 59 -7.46 -3.34 -19.30
C GLY A 59 -8.57 -2.99 -20.31
N ALA A 60 -8.97 -1.72 -20.42
CA ALA A 60 -9.97 -1.30 -21.42
C ALA A 60 -9.47 -1.42 -22.86
N LYS A 61 -8.15 -1.50 -23.06
CA LYS A 61 -7.52 -1.69 -24.38
C LYS A 61 -7.65 -3.13 -24.90
N LEU A 62 -8.06 -4.07 -24.05
CA LEU A 62 -8.20 -5.49 -24.36
C LEU A 62 -9.65 -5.87 -24.72
N LYS A 63 -10.54 -4.89 -24.86
CA LYS A 63 -11.93 -5.07 -25.29
C LYS A 63 -12.06 -4.93 -26.80
#